data_AF-A0A127PMJ4-F1
#
_entry.id   AF-A0A127PMJ4-F1
#
_cell.length_a   1.000
_cell.length_b   1.000
_cell.length_c   1.000
_cell.angle_alpha   90.00
_cell.angle_beta   90.00
_cell.angle_gamma   90.00
#
_symmetry.space_group_name_H-M   'P 1'
#
loop_
_entity.id
_entity.type
_entity.pdbx_description
1 polymer ?
#
loop_
_entity_poly.entity_id
_entity_poly.type
_entity_poly.pdbx_seq_one_letter_code
_entity_poly.pdbx_strand_id
1 'polypeptide(L)'
;MKKQFIAVFALLAATMISTASAQEGTPRVSLDNAKPPASEECRRLQDRIDELNRMDDERLARGGKNERQLSPVQTKEWISKERKDAQTKMFFAKC
;
A
#
# COMPACT_ATOMS: atom_id res chain seq x y z
N MET A 1 -65.17 26.79 21.60
CA MET A 1 -64.64 27.97 22.31
C MET A 1 -63.20 27.71 22.73
N LYS A 2 -62.32 28.74 22.64
CA LYS A 2 -60.92 28.83 23.14
C LYS A 2 -59.93 27.90 22.40
N LYS A 3 -59.13 28.34 21.40
CA LYS A 3 -58.03 29.33 21.40
C LYS A 3 -57.24 29.35 22.70
N GLN A 4 -55.94 29.03 22.62
CA GLN A 4 -54.74 29.68 23.22
C GLN A 4 -53.53 28.77 22.87
N PHE A 5 -52.74 29.11 21.86
CA PHE A 5 -51.48 29.89 21.95
C PHE A 5 -50.41 29.25 22.87
N ILE A 6 -49.47 28.58 22.21
CA ILE A 6 -48.00 28.64 22.34
C ILE A 6 -47.47 28.92 23.75
N ALA A 7 -46.76 27.93 24.31
CA ALA A 7 -45.62 28.19 25.19
C ALA A 7 -44.48 27.25 24.80
N VAL A 8 -43.50 27.84 24.13
CA VAL A 8 -42.19 27.26 23.81
C VAL A 8 -41.39 27.19 25.11
N PHE A 9 -41.01 25.99 25.51
CA PHE A 9 -39.88 25.70 26.40
C PHE A 9 -39.16 24.53 25.74
N ALA A 10 -38.20 24.75 24.84
CA ALA A 10 -36.80 24.98 25.18
C ALA A 10 -36.39 24.12 26.39
N LEU A 11 -35.72 23.00 26.16
CA LEU A 11 -34.43 22.69 26.76
C LEU A 11 -33.95 21.28 26.38
N LEU A 12 -32.67 21.23 25.99
CA LEU A 12 -31.76 20.09 25.97
C LEU A 12 -31.96 19.00 24.91
N ALA A 13 -31.35 19.27 23.75
CA ALA A 13 -30.51 18.28 23.10
C ALA A 13 -29.32 17.93 24.02
N ALA A 14 -29.26 16.70 24.51
CA ALA A 14 -28.04 16.08 24.98
C ALA A 14 -28.03 14.66 24.43
N THR A 15 -27.48 14.53 23.22
CA THR A 15 -27.08 13.26 22.61
C THR A 15 -26.26 12.47 23.62
N MET A 16 -26.67 11.22 23.90
CA MET A 16 -25.91 10.31 24.74
C MET A 16 -24.56 10.02 24.09
N ILE A 17 -23.52 10.72 24.55
CA ILE A 17 -22.14 10.35 24.26
C ILE A 17 -21.75 9.35 25.35
N SER A 18 -21.88 8.06 25.04
CA SER A 18 -21.26 7.01 25.83
C SER A 18 -19.75 7.05 25.58
N THR A 19 -19.00 7.70 26.46
CA THR A 19 -17.54 7.59 26.52
C THR A 19 -17.14 6.98 27.84
N ALA A 20 -16.80 5.69 27.84
CA ALA A 20 -15.84 5.09 28.77
C ALA A 20 -15.63 3.61 28.40
N SER A 21 -14.93 3.33 27.30
CA SER A 21 -14.16 2.09 27.20
C SER A 21 -12.74 2.43 27.68
N ALA A 22 -12.53 2.37 29.00
CA ALA A 22 -11.20 2.24 29.57
C ALA A 22 -10.70 0.83 29.24
N GLN A 23 -10.24 0.61 28.01
CA GLN A 23 -9.38 -0.52 27.71
C GLN A 23 -7.97 -0.11 28.11
N GLU A 24 -7.62 -0.37 29.36
CA GLU A 24 -6.25 -0.57 29.81
C GLU A 24 -5.70 -1.84 29.14
N GLY A 25 -5.54 -1.76 27.83
CA GLY A 25 -4.75 -2.69 27.05
C GLY A 25 -3.52 -1.91 26.62
N THR A 26 -2.50 -1.87 27.47
CA THR A 26 -1.16 -1.50 27.02
C THR A 26 -0.90 -2.29 25.74
N PRO A 27 -0.64 -1.66 24.57
CA PRO A 27 -0.18 -2.42 23.44
C PRO A 27 1.18 -2.96 23.88
N ARG A 28 1.22 -4.25 24.26
CA ARG A 28 2.47 -4.99 24.27
C ARG A 28 2.87 -5.04 22.81
N VAL A 29 3.64 -4.04 22.39
CA VAL A 29 4.37 -4.06 21.13
C VAL A 29 5.26 -5.29 21.23
N SER A 30 4.78 -6.37 20.62
CA SER A 30 5.57 -7.59 20.50
C SER A 30 6.75 -7.25 19.61
N LEU A 31 7.94 -7.18 20.21
CA LEU A 31 9.22 -7.06 19.52
C LEU A 31 9.67 -8.41 18.94
N ASP A 32 8.79 -9.42 18.93
CA ASP A 32 9.08 -10.71 18.32
C ASP A 32 9.10 -10.58 16.79
N ASN A 33 10.32 -10.60 16.25
CA ASN A 33 10.67 -10.64 14.84
C ASN A 33 10.51 -9.32 14.06
N ALA A 34 11.20 -8.28 14.52
CA ALA A 34 11.81 -7.33 13.60
C ALA A 34 12.89 -8.07 12.77
N LYS A 35 12.47 -8.85 11.75
CA LYS A 35 13.35 -9.16 10.63
C LYS A 35 13.85 -7.78 10.14
N PRO A 36 15.16 -7.57 9.96
CA PRO A 36 15.69 -6.22 9.76
C PRO A 36 14.95 -5.53 8.60
N PRO A 37 14.85 -4.18 8.59
CA PRO A 37 14.21 -3.44 7.50
C PRO A 37 14.80 -3.81 6.12
N ALA A 38 16.07 -4.23 6.10
CA ALA A 38 16.71 -4.84 4.95
C ALA A 38 15.89 -6.01 4.36
N SER A 39 15.30 -6.89 5.17
CA SER A 39 14.54 -8.04 4.69
C SER A 39 13.21 -7.68 4.00
N GLU A 40 12.56 -6.59 4.41
CA GLU A 40 11.35 -6.12 3.74
C GLU A 40 11.72 -5.43 2.43
N GLU A 41 12.79 -4.63 2.43
CA GLU A 41 13.35 -4.03 1.22
C GLU A 41 13.80 -5.10 0.22
N CYS A 42 14.53 -6.12 0.67
CA CYS A 42 14.91 -7.29 -0.15
C CYS A 42 13.70 -7.95 -0.78
N ARG A 43 12.62 -8.16 0.00
CA ARG A 43 11.38 -8.74 -0.51
C ARG A 43 10.76 -7.85 -1.59
N ARG A 44 10.65 -6.54 -1.33
CA ARG A 44 10.10 -5.58 -2.31
C ARG A 44 10.93 -5.53 -3.60
N LEU A 45 12.25 -5.61 -3.49
CA LEU A 45 13.16 -5.64 -4.65
C LEU A 45 13.01 -6.97 -5.42
N GLN A 46 12.85 -8.08 -4.73
CA GLN A 46 12.59 -9.38 -5.35
C GLN A 46 11.25 -9.37 -6.09
N ASP A 47 10.18 -8.90 -5.44
CA ASP A 47 8.85 -8.78 -6.05
C ASP A 47 8.90 -7.89 -7.32
N ARG A 48 9.72 -6.83 -7.29
CA ARG A 48 9.97 -5.97 -8.45
C ARG A 48 10.69 -6.70 -9.58
N ILE A 49 11.70 -7.52 -9.27
CA ILE A 49 12.40 -8.33 -10.28
C ILE A 49 11.45 -9.34 -10.92
N ASP A 50 10.60 -9.99 -10.12
CA ASP A 50 9.65 -10.99 -10.61
C ASP A 50 8.60 -10.37 -11.54
N GLU A 51 8.10 -9.18 -11.19
CA GLU A 51 7.20 -8.42 -12.07
C GLU A 51 7.89 -8.04 -13.39
N LEU A 52 9.15 -7.58 -13.34
CA LEU A 52 9.92 -7.26 -14.54
C LEU A 52 10.23 -8.49 -15.40
N ASN A 53 10.36 -9.68 -14.81
CA ASN A 53 10.50 -10.93 -15.55
C ASN A 53 9.19 -11.26 -16.27
N ARG A 54 8.06 -11.18 -15.56
CA ARG A 54 6.74 -11.40 -16.15
C ARG A 54 6.47 -10.44 -17.31
N MET A 55 6.83 -9.16 -17.17
CA MET A 55 6.70 -8.19 -18.26
C MET A 55 7.52 -8.56 -19.50
N ASP A 56 8.74 -9.10 -19.31
CA ASP A 56 9.58 -9.56 -20.43
C ASP A 56 9.01 -10.83 -21.08
N ASP A 57 8.48 -11.75 -20.28
CA ASP A 57 7.80 -12.94 -20.77
C ASP A 57 6.56 -12.59 -21.60
N GLU A 58 5.74 -11.66 -21.13
CA GLU A 58 4.59 -11.14 -21.87
C GLU A 58 5.01 -10.45 -23.18
N ARG A 59 6.13 -9.71 -23.16
CA ARG A 59 6.72 -9.09 -24.36
C ARG A 59 7.18 -10.14 -25.37
N LEU A 60 7.84 -11.21 -24.90
CA LEU A 60 8.29 -12.33 -25.73
C LEU A 60 7.08 -13.11 -26.30
N ALA A 61 6.06 -13.35 -25.49
CA ALA A 61 4.82 -14.01 -25.89
C ALA A 61 4.06 -13.21 -26.97
N ARG A 62 4.13 -11.88 -26.93
CA ARG A 62 3.59 -10.98 -27.98
C ARG A 62 4.46 -10.91 -29.24
N GLY A 63 5.46 -11.78 -29.36
CA GLY A 63 6.28 -11.95 -30.55
C GLY A 63 7.51 -11.05 -30.61
N GLY A 64 7.84 -10.31 -29.54
CA GLY A 64 9.10 -9.58 -29.36
C GLY A 64 9.50 -8.54 -30.43
N LYS A 65 8.72 -8.40 -31.52
CA LYS A 65 9.01 -7.61 -32.72
C LYS A 65 8.18 -6.34 -32.84
N ASN A 66 7.13 -6.20 -32.04
CA ASN A 66 6.22 -5.06 -32.07
C ASN A 66 6.58 -4.05 -30.97
N GLU A 67 7.82 -3.56 -30.97
CA GLU A 67 8.26 -2.50 -30.04
C GLU A 67 7.42 -1.22 -30.19
N ARG A 68 6.81 -1.01 -31.36
CA ARG A 68 5.98 0.17 -31.67
C ARG A 68 4.65 0.23 -30.89
N GLN A 69 4.20 -0.86 -30.29
CA GLN A 69 2.96 -0.92 -29.50
C GLN A 69 3.20 -1.00 -27.98
N LEU A 70 4.46 -1.11 -27.56
CA LEU A 70 4.79 -1.15 -26.14
C LEU A 70 4.85 0.27 -25.60
N SER A 71 4.29 0.46 -24.40
CA SER A 71 4.53 1.68 -23.65
C SER A 71 6.04 1.87 -23.45
N PRO A 72 6.59 3.10 -23.44
CA PRO A 72 8.02 3.34 -23.23
C PRO A 72 8.61 2.67 -21.97
N VAL A 73 7.76 2.34 -21.00
CA VAL A 73 8.10 1.61 -19.76
C VAL A 73 7.94 0.08 -19.89
N GLN A 74 7.92 -0.48 -21.10
CA GLN A 74 7.79 -1.92 -21.34
C GLN A 74 8.70 -2.42 -22.47
N THR A 75 9.65 -1.59 -22.90
CA THR A 75 10.68 -2.02 -23.86
C THR A 75 11.66 -2.98 -23.19
N LYS A 76 12.34 -3.80 -24.00
CA LYS A 76 13.37 -4.72 -23.50
C LYS A 76 14.47 -3.98 -22.75
N GLU A 77 14.85 -2.82 -23.26
CA GLU A 77 15.90 -1.96 -22.70
C GLU A 77 15.48 -1.40 -21.35
N TRP A 78 14.23 -0.93 -21.24
CA TRP A 78 13.70 -0.43 -19.98
C TRP A 78 13.61 -1.55 -18.93
N ILE A 79 13.03 -2.70 -19.30
CA ILE A 79 12.91 -3.84 -18.39
C ILE A 79 14.30 -4.30 -17.92
N SER A 80 15.27 -4.39 -18.82
CA SER A 80 16.65 -4.76 -18.50
C SER A 80 17.31 -3.75 -17.57
N LYS A 81 17.11 -2.45 -17.81
CA LYS A 81 17.63 -1.38 -16.96
C LYS A 81 17.05 -1.46 -15.54
N GLU A 82 15.74 -1.59 -15.42
CA GLU A 82 15.05 -1.68 -14.12
C GLU A 82 15.45 -2.94 -13.36
N ARG A 83 15.62 -4.07 -14.06
CA ARG A 83 16.04 -5.33 -13.44
C ARG A 83 17.46 -5.21 -12.88
N LYS A 84 18.38 -4.61 -13.65
CA LYS A 84 19.75 -4.33 -13.19
C LYS A 84 19.79 -3.35 -12.01
N ASP A 85 18.96 -2.31 -12.03
CA ASP A 85 18.86 -1.37 -10.92
C ASP A 85 18.36 -2.05 -9.64
N ALA A 86 17.31 -2.87 -9.73
CA ALA A 86 16.81 -3.64 -8.61
C ALA A 86 17.86 -4.63 -8.06
N GLN A 87 18.57 -5.36 -8.93
CA GLN A 87 19.66 -6.26 -8.53
C GLN A 87 20.83 -5.51 -7.88
N THR A 88 21.16 -4.32 -8.38
CA THR A 88 22.20 -3.47 -7.80
C THR A 88 21.80 -3.01 -6.40
N LYS A 89 20.54 -2.62 -6.21
CA LYS A 89 19.99 -2.26 -4.90
C LYS A 89 20.01 -3.43 -3.94
N MET A 90 19.65 -4.63 -4.40
CA MET A 90 19.76 -5.87 -3.60
C MET A 90 21.20 -6.10 -3.13
N PHE A 91 22.16 -6.01 -4.04
CA PHE A 91 23.58 -6.16 -3.72
C PHE A 91 24.05 -5.19 -2.63
N PHE A 92 23.69 -3.89 -2.74
CA PHE A 92 24.06 -2.90 -1.72
C PHE A 92 23.29 -3.06 -0.41
N ALA A 93 22.04 -3.52 -0.47
CA ALA A 93 21.22 -3.85 0.69
C ALA A 93 21.62 -5.19 1.36
N LYS A 94 22.56 -5.94 0.76
CA LYS A 94 23.01 -7.28 1.18
C LYS A 94 21.86 -8.30 1.20
N CYS A 95 21.02 -8.20 0.19
CA CYS A 95 20.21 -9.28 -0.36
C CYS A 95 21.04 -9.96 -1.47
#